data_AF-A0A0R1SHF9-F1
#
_entry.id   AF-A0A0R1SHF9-F1
#
_cell.length_a   1.000
_cell.length_b   1.000
_cell.length_c   1.000
_cell.angle_alpha   90.00
_cell.angle_beta   90.00
_cell.angle_gamma   90.00
#
_symmetry.space_group_name_H-M   'P 1'
#
loop_
_entity.id
_entity.type
_entity.pdbx_description
1 polymer ?
#
loop_
_entity_poly.entity_id
_entity_poly.type
_entity_poly.pdbx_seq_one_letter_code
_entity_poly.pdbx_strand_id
1 'polypeptide(L)'
;MKKFNLVLGLALPFMFLSSVNASSHKLTIKINPINNQAKTITGKTTKGTNITLYEGQKTIAKKKSSGNFSIKVTKPLNFKNKYQLLATKKGYTSKKISLKIIVKEINYDAKIKQINAKITAIKNQIKPLNQQVQTMEPFVNALENDDPTSSDYQTALQQANGNAETYENQYNNLKVQIKADSNPLGLLYDQRQAYIYKSMEQYNGKVQL
;
A
#
# COMPACT_ATOMS: atom_id res chain seq x y z
N MET A 1 12.21 -36.18 -81.55
CA MET A 1 11.09 -36.06 -80.59
C MET A 1 11.39 -36.92 -79.36
N LYS A 2 10.99 -36.45 -78.17
CA LYS A 2 11.58 -36.75 -76.85
C LYS A 2 11.53 -38.24 -76.45
N LYS A 3 12.65 -38.75 -75.92
CA LYS A 3 12.77 -40.05 -75.25
C LYS A 3 12.35 -39.90 -73.78
N PHE A 4 11.38 -40.71 -73.32
CA PHE A 4 11.08 -40.87 -71.90
C PHE A 4 11.53 -42.27 -71.48
N ASN A 5 12.61 -42.35 -70.72
CA ASN A 5 13.04 -43.57 -70.06
C ASN A 5 12.26 -43.71 -68.74
N LEU A 6 11.41 -44.72 -68.67
CA LEU A 6 10.68 -45.15 -67.48
C LEU A 6 11.64 -45.90 -66.55
N VAL A 7 12.10 -45.22 -65.49
CA VAL A 7 12.83 -45.89 -64.40
C VAL A 7 11.79 -46.49 -63.45
N LEU A 8 11.60 -47.82 -63.53
CA LEU A 8 10.94 -48.62 -62.50
C LEU A 8 11.84 -48.66 -61.25
N GLY A 9 11.63 -47.71 -60.35
CA GLY A 9 12.22 -47.72 -59.00
C GLY A 9 11.41 -48.64 -58.08
N LEU A 10 12.08 -49.65 -57.56
CA LEU A 10 11.58 -50.66 -56.62
C LEU A 10 10.84 -50.06 -55.41
N ALA A 11 9.74 -50.72 -55.08
CA ALA A 11 8.90 -50.48 -53.91
C ALA A 11 9.69 -50.53 -52.58
N LEU A 12 9.43 -49.54 -51.72
CA LEU A 12 9.51 -49.74 -50.28
C LEU A 12 8.09 -49.53 -49.74
N PRO A 13 7.48 -50.53 -49.08
CA PRO A 13 6.28 -50.28 -48.31
C PRO A 13 6.67 -49.30 -47.21
N PHE A 14 6.10 -48.09 -47.23
CA PHE A 14 6.06 -47.26 -46.05
C PHE A 14 5.22 -48.00 -45.01
N MET A 15 5.88 -48.88 -44.27
CA MET A 15 5.36 -49.47 -43.05
C MET A 15 4.92 -48.29 -42.18
N PHE A 16 3.64 -48.32 -41.81
CA PHE A 16 3.04 -47.49 -40.79
C PHE A 16 4.02 -47.29 -39.64
N LEU A 17 4.65 -46.12 -39.57
CA LEU A 17 5.35 -45.71 -38.37
C LEU A 17 4.29 -45.64 -37.29
N SER A 18 4.35 -46.63 -36.41
CA SER A 18 3.57 -46.83 -35.20
C SER A 18 2.96 -45.52 -34.71
N SER A 19 1.63 -45.45 -34.78
CA SER A 19 0.87 -44.48 -34.03
C SER A 19 1.44 -44.43 -32.61
N VAL A 20 2.03 -43.29 -32.25
CA VAL A 20 2.48 -43.04 -30.88
C VAL A 20 1.27 -43.26 -30.02
N ASN A 21 1.29 -44.38 -29.29
CA ASN A 21 0.20 -44.90 -28.50
C ASN A 21 -0.40 -43.76 -27.67
N ALA A 22 -1.53 -43.22 -28.14
CA ALA A 22 -2.20 -42.12 -27.48
C ALA A 22 -2.68 -42.68 -26.15
N SER A 23 -1.94 -42.33 -25.09
CA SER A 23 -2.19 -42.83 -23.74
C SER A 23 -3.69 -42.74 -23.40
N SER A 24 -4.29 -43.89 -23.10
CA SER A 24 -5.70 -44.02 -22.73
C SER A 24 -6.01 -43.55 -21.31
N HIS A 25 -4.98 -43.36 -20.47
CA HIS A 25 -5.15 -43.05 -19.05
C HIS A 25 -5.16 -41.54 -18.81
N LYS A 26 -6.25 -41.04 -18.23
CA LYS A 26 -6.44 -39.61 -17.91
C LYS A 26 -5.82 -39.26 -16.55
N LEU A 27 -5.08 -38.15 -16.48
CA LEU A 27 -4.61 -37.60 -15.20
C LEU A 27 -5.73 -36.87 -14.46
N THR A 28 -5.83 -37.13 -13.16
CA THR A 28 -6.62 -36.31 -12.24
C THR A 28 -5.74 -35.24 -11.63
N ILE A 29 -6.27 -34.04 -11.47
CA ILE A 29 -5.61 -32.96 -10.76
C ILE A 29 -6.66 -32.00 -10.21
N LYS A 30 -6.54 -31.68 -8.93
CA LYS A 30 -7.34 -30.69 -8.21
C LYS A 30 -6.39 -29.81 -7.41
N ILE A 31 -6.60 -28.50 -7.49
CA ILE A 31 -5.75 -27.51 -6.84
C ILE A 31 -6.59 -26.83 -5.77
N ASN A 32 -6.04 -26.67 -4.57
CA ASN A 32 -6.71 -25.96 -3.51
C ASN A 32 -6.76 -24.45 -3.83
N PRO A 33 -7.72 -23.70 -3.28
CA PRO A 33 -7.77 -22.24 -3.42
C PRO A 33 -6.44 -21.58 -3.05
N ILE A 34 -6.00 -20.61 -3.85
CA ILE A 34 -4.72 -19.92 -3.69
C ILE A 34 -5.01 -18.46 -3.45
N ASN A 35 -4.50 -17.91 -2.35
CA ASN A 35 -4.61 -16.49 -2.07
C ASN A 35 -3.49 -15.69 -2.75
N ASN A 36 -3.72 -14.40 -2.94
CA ASN A 36 -2.65 -13.48 -3.31
C ASN A 36 -1.54 -13.52 -2.26
N GLN A 37 -0.28 -13.47 -2.70
CA GLN A 37 0.93 -13.61 -1.88
C GLN A 37 1.17 -15.02 -1.29
N ALA A 38 0.44 -16.05 -1.74
CA ALA A 38 0.74 -17.43 -1.38
C ALA A 38 2.21 -17.78 -1.71
N LYS A 39 2.90 -18.44 -0.77
CA LYS A 39 4.24 -19.03 -0.98
C LYS A 39 4.20 -20.54 -1.24
N THR A 40 3.02 -21.14 -1.23
CA THR A 40 2.87 -22.59 -1.39
C THR A 40 1.58 -22.90 -2.14
N ILE A 41 1.67 -23.82 -3.09
CA ILE A 41 0.53 -24.36 -3.83
C ILE A 41 0.30 -25.80 -3.38
N THR A 42 -0.93 -26.13 -3.03
CA THR A 42 -1.30 -27.48 -2.59
C THR A 42 -2.41 -28.06 -3.45
N GLY A 43 -2.47 -29.38 -3.52
CA GLY A 43 -3.53 -30.07 -4.25
C GLY A 43 -3.36 -31.59 -4.27
N LYS A 44 -4.19 -32.24 -5.08
CA LYS A 44 -4.23 -33.69 -5.28
C LYS A 44 -4.06 -34.02 -6.76
N THR A 45 -3.40 -35.12 -7.06
CA THR A 45 -3.24 -35.66 -8.43
C THR A 45 -3.01 -37.16 -8.39
N THR A 46 -3.05 -37.85 -9.52
CA THR A 46 -2.66 -39.27 -9.62
C THR A 46 -1.26 -39.49 -9.02
N LYS A 47 -1.08 -40.50 -8.15
CA LYS A 47 0.21 -40.82 -7.52
C LYS A 47 1.31 -41.03 -8.56
N GLY A 48 2.50 -40.49 -8.30
CA GLY A 48 3.67 -40.58 -9.18
C GLY A 48 3.72 -39.55 -10.32
N THR A 49 2.75 -38.62 -10.38
CA THR A 49 2.73 -37.52 -11.36
C THR A 49 3.82 -36.49 -11.06
N ASN A 50 4.51 -36.05 -12.10
CA ASN A 50 5.42 -34.91 -12.05
C ASN A 50 4.63 -33.62 -12.30
N ILE A 51 4.83 -32.63 -11.45
CA ILE A 51 4.18 -31.34 -11.51
C ILE A 51 5.24 -30.28 -11.79
N THR A 52 4.99 -29.45 -12.79
CA THR A 52 5.79 -28.27 -13.11
C THR A 52 4.91 -27.03 -13.04
N LEU A 53 5.36 -26.02 -12.30
CA LEU A 53 4.69 -24.74 -12.17
C LEU A 53 5.41 -23.67 -13.00
N TYR A 54 4.63 -22.94 -13.78
CA TYR A 54 5.10 -21.86 -14.64
C TYR A 54 4.52 -20.52 -14.23
N GLU A 55 5.33 -19.48 -14.36
CA GLU A 55 4.92 -18.07 -14.40
C GLU A 55 5.19 -17.55 -15.81
N GLY A 56 4.13 -17.35 -16.59
CA GLY A 56 4.24 -17.19 -18.04
C GLY A 56 4.90 -18.41 -18.68
N GLN A 57 6.08 -18.23 -19.28
CA GLN A 57 6.88 -19.32 -19.87
C GLN A 57 7.97 -19.85 -18.94
N LYS A 58 8.26 -19.14 -17.84
CA LYS A 58 9.37 -19.50 -16.92
C LYS A 58 8.92 -20.58 -15.96
N THR A 59 9.71 -21.65 -15.85
CA THR A 59 9.51 -22.63 -14.77
C THR A 59 9.96 -22.03 -13.44
N ILE A 60 9.07 -22.01 -12.46
CA ILE A 60 9.35 -21.45 -11.13
C ILE A 60 9.40 -22.51 -10.02
N ALA A 61 8.80 -23.69 -10.25
CA ALA A 61 8.92 -24.81 -9.32
C ALA A 61 8.62 -26.16 -10.00
N LYS A 62 9.16 -27.25 -9.45
CA LYS A 62 8.90 -28.63 -9.86
C LYS A 62 8.71 -29.53 -8.64
N LYS A 63 7.83 -30.53 -8.73
CA LYS A 63 7.64 -31.53 -7.66
C LYS A 63 7.06 -32.83 -8.20
N LYS A 64 7.58 -33.95 -7.71
CA LYS A 64 6.92 -35.27 -7.88
C LYS A 64 5.89 -35.48 -6.78
N SER A 65 4.66 -35.80 -7.17
CA SER A 65 3.52 -36.02 -6.27
C SER A 65 3.41 -37.47 -5.82
N SER A 66 3.08 -37.68 -4.54
CA SER A 66 2.74 -39.00 -3.97
C SER A 66 1.24 -39.28 -3.98
N GLY A 67 0.44 -38.41 -4.61
CA GLY A 67 -1.03 -38.42 -4.57
C GLY A 67 -1.56 -37.08 -4.08
N ASN A 68 -0.92 -36.54 -3.05
CA ASN A 68 -1.02 -35.14 -2.65
C ASN A 68 0.28 -34.42 -3.04
N PHE A 69 0.20 -33.12 -3.29
CA PHE A 69 1.37 -32.29 -3.54
C PHE A 69 1.32 -30.99 -2.76
N SER A 70 2.52 -30.52 -2.40
CA SER A 70 2.77 -29.20 -1.82
C SER A 70 4.05 -28.66 -2.48
N ILE A 71 3.91 -27.55 -3.19
CA ILE A 71 4.99 -26.92 -3.97
C ILE A 71 5.26 -25.55 -3.37
N LYS A 72 6.44 -25.38 -2.79
CA LYS A 72 6.91 -24.07 -2.33
C LYS A 72 7.44 -23.28 -3.52
N VAL A 73 7.11 -21.99 -3.57
CA VAL A 73 7.66 -21.03 -4.54
C VAL A 73 8.56 -20.04 -3.81
N THR A 74 9.63 -19.61 -4.47
CA THR A 74 10.61 -18.67 -3.90
C THR A 74 10.04 -17.26 -3.76
N LYS A 75 9.26 -16.83 -4.76
CA LYS A 75 8.56 -15.54 -4.77
C LYS A 75 7.06 -15.76 -4.48
N PRO A 76 6.43 -14.89 -3.66
CA PRO A 76 4.98 -14.93 -3.46
C PRO A 76 4.23 -14.82 -4.79
N LEU A 77 3.16 -15.59 -4.95
CA LEU A 77 2.31 -15.53 -6.13
C LEU A 77 1.54 -14.20 -6.20
N ASN A 78 1.50 -13.59 -7.37
CA ASN A 78 0.85 -12.31 -7.59
C ASN A 78 -0.37 -12.48 -8.51
N PHE A 79 -1.54 -11.99 -8.09
CA PHE A 79 -2.77 -12.07 -8.88
C PHE A 79 -2.68 -11.45 -10.29
N LYS A 80 -1.74 -10.52 -10.51
CA LYS A 80 -1.48 -9.89 -11.81
C LYS A 80 -0.77 -10.82 -12.80
N ASN A 81 -0.10 -11.86 -12.30
CA ASN A 81 0.72 -12.75 -13.12
C ASN A 81 -0.09 -13.98 -13.57
N LYS A 82 0.29 -14.54 -14.72
CA LYS A 82 -0.34 -15.74 -15.29
C LYS A 82 0.44 -16.98 -14.85
N TYR A 83 -0.21 -17.85 -14.08
CA TYR A 83 0.40 -19.10 -13.63
C TYR A 83 -0.25 -20.32 -14.28
N GLN A 84 0.57 -21.29 -14.64
CA GLN A 84 0.13 -22.55 -15.25
C GLN A 84 0.79 -23.73 -14.55
N LEU A 85 0.02 -24.78 -14.31
CA LEU A 85 0.49 -26.04 -13.75
C LEU A 85 0.39 -27.13 -14.81
N LEU A 86 1.51 -27.78 -15.10
CA LEU A 86 1.60 -28.92 -16.01
C LEU A 86 1.81 -30.20 -15.20
N ALA A 87 0.92 -31.17 -15.37
CA ALA A 87 0.99 -32.49 -14.79
C ALA A 87 1.35 -33.52 -15.86
N THR A 88 2.42 -34.28 -15.64
CA THR A 88 2.91 -35.32 -16.56
C THR A 88 3.18 -36.64 -15.84
N LYS A 89 2.87 -37.76 -16.51
CA LYS A 89 3.18 -39.10 -16.03
C LYS A 89 3.32 -40.04 -17.23
N LYS A 90 4.32 -40.93 -17.20
CA LYS A 90 4.53 -41.92 -18.27
C LYS A 90 3.28 -42.79 -18.43
N GLY A 91 2.82 -42.95 -19.68
CA GLY A 91 1.62 -43.72 -19.98
C GLY A 91 0.30 -43.02 -19.66
N TYR A 92 0.31 -41.72 -19.36
CA TYR A 92 -0.87 -40.87 -19.15
C TYR A 92 -0.88 -39.68 -20.11
N THR A 93 -2.06 -39.18 -20.51
CA THR A 93 -2.17 -37.90 -21.20
C THR A 93 -1.83 -36.75 -20.24
N SER A 94 -0.88 -35.89 -20.63
CA SER A 94 -0.50 -34.70 -19.85
C SER A 94 -1.67 -33.73 -19.69
N LYS A 95 -1.73 -33.02 -18.55
CA LYS A 95 -2.79 -32.04 -18.28
C LYS A 95 -2.22 -30.70 -17.84
N LYS A 96 -2.72 -29.62 -18.44
CA LYS A 96 -2.32 -28.24 -18.17
C LYS A 96 -3.49 -27.46 -17.58
N ILE A 97 -3.26 -26.72 -16.49
CA ILE A 97 -4.29 -25.96 -15.78
C ILE A 97 -3.78 -24.54 -15.49
N SER A 98 -4.59 -23.55 -15.82
CA SER A 98 -4.38 -22.16 -15.38
C SER A 98 -4.83 -22.00 -13.94
N LEU A 99 -3.98 -21.42 -13.10
CA LEU A 99 -4.29 -21.19 -11.69
C LEU A 99 -5.13 -19.92 -11.52
N LYS A 100 -6.17 -19.99 -10.68
CA LYS A 100 -6.96 -18.83 -10.26
C LYS A 100 -6.47 -18.36 -8.89
N ILE A 101 -5.88 -17.17 -8.85
CA ILE A 101 -5.48 -16.53 -7.60
C ILE A 101 -6.67 -15.73 -7.06
N ILE A 102 -7.04 -15.98 -5.80
CA ILE A 102 -8.12 -15.30 -5.10
C ILE A 102 -7.53 -14.10 -4.37
N VAL A 103 -8.07 -12.92 -4.68
CA VAL A 103 -7.77 -11.69 -3.96
C VAL A 103 -8.93 -11.47 -2.99
N LYS A 104 -8.65 -11.31 -1.69
CA LYS A 104 -9.64 -10.77 -0.77
C LYS A 104 -9.84 -9.31 -1.16
N GLU A 105 -11.04 -8.98 -1.61
CA GLU A 105 -11.42 -7.61 -1.92
C GLU A 105 -11.28 -6.76 -0.66
N ILE A 106 -10.39 -5.79 -0.69
CA ILE A 106 -10.31 -4.77 0.35
C ILE A 106 -11.41 -3.79 -0.01
N ASN A 107 -12.41 -3.63 0.85
CA ASN A 107 -13.45 -2.63 0.68
C ASN A 107 -12.85 -1.23 0.90
N TYR A 108 -12.26 -0.67 -0.18
CA TYR A 108 -11.64 0.65 -0.15
C TYR A 108 -12.68 1.75 0.12
N ASP A 109 -13.93 1.56 -0.30
CA ASP A 109 -15.03 2.50 -0.08
C ASP A 109 -15.30 2.72 1.42
N ALA A 110 -15.28 1.64 2.21
CA ALA A 110 -15.45 1.73 3.67
C ALA A 110 -14.32 2.51 4.33
N LYS A 111 -13.07 2.34 3.87
CA LYS A 111 -11.92 3.11 4.37
C LYS A 111 -11.99 4.58 3.96
N ILE A 112 -12.35 4.86 2.71
CA ILE A 112 -12.54 6.22 2.19
C ILE A 112 -13.64 6.93 2.99
N LYS A 113 -14.76 6.25 3.27
CA LYS A 113 -15.86 6.79 4.09
C LYS A 113 -15.40 7.17 5.51
N GLN A 114 -14.59 6.32 6.16
CA GLN A 114 -14.04 6.63 7.48
C GLN A 114 -13.07 7.82 7.46
N ILE A 115 -12.22 7.93 6.43
CA ILE A 115 -11.30 9.05 6.26
C ILE A 115 -12.08 10.36 6.08
N ASN A 116 -13.11 10.36 5.23
CA ASN A 116 -13.94 11.54 4.99
C ASN A 116 -14.69 11.98 6.25
N ALA A 117 -15.20 11.04 7.05
CA ALA A 117 -15.82 11.37 8.34
C ALA A 117 -14.84 12.07 9.30
N LYS A 118 -13.58 11.60 9.36
CA LYS A 118 -12.53 12.24 10.17
C LYS A 118 -12.17 13.63 9.65
N ILE A 119 -12.07 13.82 8.33
CA ILE A 119 -11.82 15.14 7.72
C ILE A 119 -12.93 16.12 8.08
N THR A 120 -14.20 15.70 8.01
CA THR A 120 -15.33 16.55 8.38
C THR A 120 -15.31 16.92 9.87
N ALA A 121 -14.99 15.96 10.75
CA ALA A 121 -14.87 16.22 12.18
C ALA A 121 -13.77 17.26 12.48
N ILE A 122 -12.60 17.13 11.85
CA ILE A 122 -11.49 18.08 11.99
C ILE A 122 -11.89 19.47 11.48
N LYS A 123 -12.54 19.57 10.32
CA LYS A 123 -13.01 20.86 9.78
C LYS A 123 -13.99 21.55 10.73
N ASN A 124 -14.89 20.79 11.35
CA ASN A 124 -15.85 21.32 12.31
C ASN A 124 -15.17 21.79 13.61
N GLN A 125 -14.02 21.22 13.99
CA GLN A 125 -13.22 21.69 15.13
C GLN A 125 -12.42 22.96 14.80
N ILE A 126 -11.92 23.11 13.56
CA ILE A 126 -11.14 24.29 13.14
C ILE A 126 -11.99 25.56 13.04
N LYS A 127 -13.26 25.43 12.61
CA LYS A 127 -14.16 26.58 12.45
C LYS A 127 -14.30 27.45 13.71
N PRO A 128 -14.63 26.92 14.91
CA PRO A 128 -14.72 27.73 16.12
C PRO A 128 -13.36 28.27 16.58
N LEU A 129 -12.27 27.51 16.41
CA LEU A 129 -10.90 27.98 16.72
C LEU A 129 -10.53 29.21 15.89
N ASN A 130 -10.82 29.21 14.59
CA ASN A 130 -10.57 30.37 13.72
C ASN A 130 -11.44 31.58 14.10
N GLN A 131 -12.70 31.35 14.51
CA GLN A 131 -13.57 32.42 15.00
C GLN A 131 -13.02 33.02 16.30
N GLN A 132 -12.53 32.19 17.22
CA GLN A 132 -11.89 32.65 18.46
C GLN A 132 -10.67 33.52 18.19
N VAL A 133 -9.79 33.11 17.26
CA VAL A 133 -8.61 33.90 16.88
C VAL A 133 -9.02 35.26 16.29
N GLN A 134 -10.01 35.30 15.38
CA GLN A 134 -10.52 36.56 14.82
C GLN A 134 -11.11 37.49 15.88
N THR A 135 -11.77 36.94 16.89
CA THR A 135 -12.29 37.75 18.01
C THR A 135 -11.19 38.28 18.94
N MET A 136 -10.01 37.63 18.96
CA MET A 136 -8.88 38.02 19.82
C MET A 136 -7.92 39.01 19.14
N GLU A 137 -7.85 39.02 17.81
CA GLU A 137 -6.99 39.90 17.00
C GLU A 137 -7.05 41.39 17.37
N PRO A 138 -8.22 42.04 17.52
CA PRO A 138 -8.26 43.46 17.88
C PRO A 138 -7.75 43.75 19.31
N PHE A 139 -7.90 42.80 20.24
CA PHE A 139 -7.41 42.95 21.61
C PHE A 139 -5.88 42.85 21.69
N VAL A 140 -5.26 41.97 20.87
CA VAL A 140 -3.81 41.85 20.77
C VAL A 140 -3.18 43.09 20.13
N ASN A 141 -3.79 43.64 19.07
CA ASN A 141 -3.31 44.87 18.43
C ASN A 141 -3.45 46.09 19.37
N ALA A 142 -4.51 46.15 20.19
CA ALA A 142 -4.64 47.19 21.22
C ALA A 142 -3.59 47.06 22.33
N LEU A 143 -3.24 45.83 22.72
CA LEU A 143 -2.20 45.49 23.69
C LEU A 143 -0.78 45.91 23.24
N GLU A 144 -0.47 45.74 21.95
CA GLU A 144 0.85 46.09 21.39
C GLU A 144 1.09 47.60 21.32
N ASN A 145 0.03 48.42 21.24
CA ASN A 145 0.14 49.87 21.05
C ASN A 145 0.19 50.68 22.36
N ASP A 146 -0.23 50.11 23.51
CA ASP A 146 -0.27 50.73 24.86
C ASP A 146 -0.78 52.20 24.89
N ASP A 147 -1.63 52.57 23.93
CA ASP A 147 -2.21 53.91 23.78
C ASP A 147 -3.75 53.82 23.86
N PRO A 148 -4.36 54.30 24.96
CA PRO A 148 -5.81 54.24 25.17
C PRO A 148 -6.60 55.14 24.20
N THR A 149 -5.94 55.95 23.38
CA THR A 149 -6.55 56.80 22.36
C THR A 149 -6.57 56.16 20.96
N SER A 150 -5.90 55.00 20.79
CA SER A 150 -5.86 54.28 19.52
C SER A 150 -7.25 53.78 19.07
N SER A 151 -7.48 53.82 17.75
CA SER A 151 -8.69 53.26 17.13
C SER A 151 -8.89 51.77 17.48
N ASP A 152 -7.80 51.03 17.69
CA ASP A 152 -7.86 49.60 18.03
C ASP A 152 -8.39 49.40 19.45
N TYR A 153 -7.95 50.23 20.40
CA TYR A 153 -8.47 50.25 21.78
C TYR A 153 -9.95 50.63 21.83
N GLN A 154 -10.35 51.67 21.10
CA GLN A 154 -11.74 52.12 21.05
C GLN A 154 -12.68 51.09 20.41
N THR A 155 -12.20 50.36 19.40
CA THR A 155 -12.94 49.25 18.77
C THR A 155 -13.12 48.09 19.74
N ALA A 156 -12.07 47.73 20.48
CA ALA A 156 -12.13 46.66 21.47
C ALA A 156 -13.03 47.01 22.67
N LEU A 157 -13.06 48.28 23.11
CA LEU A 157 -13.97 48.79 24.15
C LEU A 157 -15.45 48.75 23.70
N GLN A 158 -15.74 49.09 22.45
CA GLN A 158 -17.10 48.99 21.89
C GLN A 158 -17.58 47.55 21.80
N GLN A 159 -16.71 46.60 21.42
CA GLN A 159 -17.03 45.17 21.42
C GLN A 159 -17.29 44.60 22.82
N ALA A 160 -16.72 45.21 23.86
CA ALA A 160 -16.98 44.92 25.27
C ALA A 160 -18.21 45.65 25.84
N ASN A 161 -19.13 46.13 24.98
CA ASN A 161 -20.34 46.88 25.36
C ASN A 161 -20.06 48.16 26.18
N GLY A 162 -18.90 48.78 26.02
CA GLY A 162 -18.57 50.05 26.68
C GLY A 162 -18.36 49.95 28.21
N ASN A 163 -18.30 48.75 28.77
CA ASN A 163 -18.04 48.56 30.20
C ASN A 163 -16.54 48.33 30.43
N ALA A 164 -15.83 49.41 30.80
CA ALA A 164 -14.38 49.43 30.99
C ALA A 164 -13.88 48.37 31.99
N GLU A 165 -14.67 48.08 33.04
CA GLU A 165 -14.32 47.10 34.07
C GLU A 165 -14.44 45.66 33.57
N THR A 166 -15.37 45.40 32.65
CA THR A 166 -15.51 44.10 31.98
C THR A 166 -14.38 43.90 30.95
N TYR A 167 -14.04 44.96 30.22
CA TYR A 167 -12.92 44.98 29.29
C TYR A 167 -11.59 44.72 29.99
N GLU A 168 -11.32 45.43 31.09
CA GLU A 168 -10.07 45.29 31.85
C GLU A 168 -9.94 43.90 32.51
N ASN A 169 -11.05 43.33 32.99
CA ASN A 169 -11.07 41.95 33.47
C ASN A 169 -10.84 40.92 32.35
N GLN A 170 -11.43 41.12 31.17
CA GLN A 170 -11.19 40.25 30.01
C GLN A 170 -9.75 40.36 29.52
N TYR A 171 -9.23 41.59 29.38
CA TYR A 171 -7.85 41.90 29.03
C TYR A 171 -6.85 41.25 29.99
N ASN A 172 -7.05 41.38 31.31
CA ASN A 172 -6.17 40.79 32.31
C ASN A 172 -6.27 39.26 32.34
N ASN A 173 -7.46 38.68 32.15
CA ASN A 173 -7.62 37.23 32.02
C ASN A 173 -6.93 36.70 30.75
N LEU A 174 -7.06 37.37 29.61
CA LEU A 174 -6.35 37.00 28.37
C LEU A 174 -4.83 37.12 28.53
N LYS A 175 -4.34 38.16 29.21
CA LYS A 175 -2.91 38.32 29.54
C LYS A 175 -2.39 37.16 30.38
N VAL A 176 -3.17 36.69 31.36
CA VAL A 176 -2.84 35.51 32.19
C VAL A 176 -2.93 34.21 31.39
N GLN A 177 -3.92 34.08 30.51
CA GLN A 177 -4.13 32.92 29.64
C GLN A 177 -2.98 32.78 28.62
N ILE A 178 -2.61 33.87 27.95
CA ILE A 178 -1.45 33.91 27.04
C ILE A 178 -0.18 33.55 27.81
N LYS A 179 0.02 34.05 29.03
CA LYS A 179 1.18 33.71 29.85
C LYS A 179 1.21 32.22 30.26
N ALA A 180 0.04 31.60 30.44
CA ALA A 180 -0.10 30.17 30.71
C ALA A 180 0.14 29.30 29.46
N ASP A 181 -0.41 29.68 28.31
CA ASP A 181 -0.31 28.95 27.03
C ASP A 181 1.04 29.19 26.31
N SER A 182 1.72 30.31 26.61
CA SER A 182 3.09 30.59 26.16
C SER A 182 4.14 29.81 26.96
N ASN A 183 3.79 29.21 28.10
CA ASN A 183 4.76 28.46 28.91
C ASN A 183 5.19 27.15 28.22
N PRO A 184 4.29 26.31 27.66
CA PRO A 184 4.68 25.16 26.83
C PRO A 184 5.37 25.54 25.52
N LEU A 185 4.92 26.62 24.85
CA LEU A 185 5.48 27.05 23.56
C LEU A 185 6.84 27.75 23.71
N GLY A 186 7.03 28.52 24.77
CA GLY A 186 8.32 29.12 25.15
C GLY A 186 9.34 28.04 25.54
N LEU A 187 8.94 27.05 26.35
CA LEU A 187 9.77 25.89 26.65
C LEU A 187 10.14 25.09 25.39
N LEU A 188 9.22 24.94 24.44
CA LEU A 188 9.48 24.26 23.17
C LEU A 188 10.39 25.08 22.24
N TYR A 189 10.24 26.41 22.22
CA TYR A 189 11.14 27.32 21.51
C TYR A 189 12.55 27.26 22.08
N ASP A 190 12.69 27.34 23.41
CA ASP A 190 13.96 27.25 24.11
C ASP A 190 14.62 25.87 23.93
N GLN A 191 13.85 24.78 23.98
CA GLN A 191 14.33 23.43 23.65
C GLN A 191 14.79 23.32 22.20
N ARG A 192 14.06 23.92 21.25
CA ARG A 192 14.46 23.95 19.84
C ARG A 192 15.76 24.74 19.66
N GLN A 193 15.89 25.90 20.28
CA GLN A 193 17.11 26.72 20.19
C GLN A 193 18.30 26.03 20.86
N ALA A 194 18.11 25.39 22.01
CA ALA A 194 19.14 24.58 22.66
C ALA A 194 19.58 23.39 21.79
N TYR A 195 18.64 22.74 21.09
CA TYR A 195 18.95 21.65 20.16
C TYR A 195 19.73 22.14 18.94
N ILE A 196 19.31 23.27 18.35
CA ILE A 196 20.01 23.91 17.22
C ILE A 196 21.45 24.26 17.65
N TYR A 197 21.63 24.90 18.79
CA TYR A 197 22.96 25.26 19.31
C TYR A 197 23.86 24.04 19.52
N LYS A 198 23.34 23.00 20.18
CA LYS A 198 24.09 21.75 20.42
C LYS A 198 24.43 20.99 19.14
N SER A 199 23.55 21.05 18.13
CA SER A 199 23.82 20.48 16.80
C SER A 199 24.89 21.25 16.03
N MET A 200 24.97 22.58 16.21
CA MET A 200 26.02 23.42 15.64
C MET A 200 27.37 23.20 16.32
N GLU A 201 27.41 23.04 17.65
CA GLU A 201 28.64 22.68 18.38
C GLU A 201 29.18 21.30 17.95
N GLN A 202 28.31 20.31 17.77
CA GLN A 202 28.71 18.99 17.26
C GLN A 202 29.19 19.03 15.80
N TYR A 203 28.67 19.95 14.99
CA TYR A 203 29.11 20.17 13.62
C TYR A 203 30.48 20.86 13.57
N ASN A 204 30.68 21.90 14.39
CA ASN A 204 31.96 22.62 14.47
C ASN A 204 33.05 21.80 15.19
N GLY A 205 32.70 20.90 16.09
CA GLY A 205 33.64 19.96 16.73
C GLY A 205 34.11 18.81 15.83
N LYS A 206 33.51 18.62 14.64
CA LYS A 206 33.93 17.63 13.63
C LYS A 206 34.76 18.21 12.49
N VAL A 207 34.97 19.53 12.47
CA VAL A 207 35.91 20.20 11.55
C VAL A 207 37.15 20.61 12.35
N GLN A 208 37.87 19.61 12.85
CA GLN A 208 39.31 19.75 13.11
C GLN A 208 40.02 19.08 11.94
N LEU A 209 40.68 19.90 11.13
CA LEU A 209 41.77 19.47 10.25
C LEU A 209 42.97 19.04 11.11
#